data_AF-A0A0P9BND8-F1
#
_entry.id   AF-A0A0P9BND8-F1
#
_cell.length_a   1.000
_cell.length_b   1.000
_cell.length_c   1.000
_cell.angle_alpha   90.00
_cell.angle_beta   90.00
_cell.angle_gamma   90.00
#
_symmetry.space_group_name_H-M   'P 1'
#
loop_
_entity.id
_entity.type
_entity.pdbx_description
1 polymer ?
#
loop_
_entity_poly.entity_id
_entity_poly.type
_entity_poly.pdbx_seq_one_letter_code
_entity_poly.pdbx_strand_id
1 'polypeptide(L)' 'MYAHVAISPIYNTVCKRTGGSITCYQNNTWGFDEKTRKCYLVPQNKEPCGFFDGKKGCQDFCIRKH' A
#
# COMPACT_ATOMS: atom_id res chain seq x y z
N MET A 1 6.89 -17.16 23.99
CA MET A 1 5.68 -16.46 23.52
C MET A 1 6.00 -15.88 22.16
N TYR A 2 5.40 -16.39 21.08
CA TYR A 2 5.54 -15.76 19.78
C TYR A 2 4.67 -14.50 19.80
N ALA A 3 5.28 -13.33 19.72
CA ALA A 3 4.53 -12.09 19.56
C ALA A 3 3.73 -12.20 18.26
N HIS A 4 2.42 -12.37 18.37
CA HIS A 4 1.52 -12.16 17.24
C HIS A 4 1.62 -10.68 16.91
N VAL A 5 2.45 -10.33 15.92
CA VAL A 5 2.46 -8.99 15.32
C VAL A 5 1.03 -8.78 14.80
N ALA A 6 0.23 -8.01 15.53
CA ALA A 6 -1.10 -7.64 15.10
C ALA A 6 -0.95 -6.74 13.88
N ILE A 7 -0.99 -7.35 12.70
CA ILE A 7 -1.00 -6.62 11.44
C ILE A 7 -2.27 -5.79 11.44
N SER A 8 -2.12 -4.46 11.51
CA SER A 8 -3.25 -3.54 11.45
C SER A 8 -4.13 -3.88 10.25
N PRO A 9 -5.46 -3.89 10.39
CA PRO A 9 -6.37 -4.10 9.24
C PRO A 9 -6.08 -3.17 8.05
N ILE A 10 -5.49 -2.01 8.30
CA ILE A 10 -5.05 -1.05 7.28
C ILE A 10 -3.92 -1.63 6.42
N TYR A 11 -3.00 -2.41 6.98
CA TYR A 11 -1.93 -3.05 6.21
C TYR A 11 -2.49 -3.98 5.12
N ASN A 12 -3.51 -4.79 5.45
CA ASN A 12 -4.14 -5.65 4.47
C ASN A 12 -4.86 -4.84 3.36
N THR A 13 -5.35 -3.65 3.70
CA THR A 13 -6.00 -2.76 2.73
C THR A 13 -5.01 -2.10 1.79
N VAL A 14 -3.86 -1.64 2.32
CA VAL A 14 -2.91 -0.79 1.60
C VAL A 14 -1.75 -1.57 0.98
N CYS A 15 -1.35 -2.68 1.58
CA CYS A 15 -0.15 -3.44 1.19
C CYS A 15 -0.44 -4.88 0.69
N LYS A 16 -1.68 -5.38 0.74
CA LYS A 16 -2.01 -6.73 0.25
C LYS A 16 -3.10 -6.78 -0.81
N ARG A 17 -3.82 -5.68 -1.03
CA ARG A 17 -5.10 -5.77 -1.73
C ARG A 17 -4.92 -5.88 -3.24
N THR A 18 -5.29 -7.04 -3.78
CA THR A 18 -5.44 -7.36 -5.21
C THR A 18 -6.91 -7.22 -5.62
N GLY A 19 -7.42 -5.99 -5.67
CA GLY A 19 -8.73 -5.69 -6.28
C GLY A 19 -9.84 -5.21 -5.34
N GLY A 20 -10.82 -4.57 -5.98
CA GLY A 20 -11.95 -3.86 -5.38
C GLY A 20 -12.06 -2.45 -5.95
N SER A 21 -13.30 -2.01 -6.19
CA SER A 21 -13.65 -0.66 -6.64
C SER A 21 -13.42 0.34 -5.50
N ILE A 22 -12.16 0.67 -5.26
CA ILE A 22 -11.78 1.74 -4.35
C ILE A 22 -11.74 3.00 -5.19
N THR A 23 -12.59 3.98 -4.85
CA THR A 23 -12.47 5.32 -5.42
C THR A 23 -11.05 5.81 -5.15
N CYS A 24 -10.32 6.20 -6.20
CA CYS A 24 -8.98 6.77 -6.02
C CYS A 24 -9.11 8.08 -5.25
N TYR A 25 -8.87 8.01 -3.95
CA TYR A 25 -8.88 9.17 -3.08
C TYR A 25 -7.52 9.87 -3.19
N GLN A 26 -7.59 11.17 -3.46
CA GLN A 26 -6.46 12.11 -3.47
C GLN A 26 -5.43 11.88 -4.58
N ASN A 27 -4.52 12.85 -4.71
CA ASN A 27 -3.46 12.92 -5.70
C ASN A 27 -2.30 11.96 -5.38
N ASN A 28 -2.59 10.84 -4.71
CA ASN A 28 -1.63 9.81 -4.37
C ASN A 28 -1.08 9.16 -5.64
N THR A 29 0.23 8.95 -5.66
CA THR A 29 0.94 8.44 -6.85
C THR A 29 1.78 7.20 -6.55
N TRP A 30 1.67 6.63 -5.35
CA TRP A 30 2.44 5.45 -4.97
C TRP A 30 1.54 4.33 -4.44
N GLY A 31 1.73 3.13 -4.99
CA GLY A 31 1.11 1.88 -4.55
C GLY A 31 2.17 0.85 -4.15
N PHE A 32 1.71 -0.27 -3.59
CA PHE A 32 2.57 -1.38 -3.20
C PHE A 32 2.14 -2.67 -3.90
N ASP A 33 3.09 -3.31 -4.59
CA ASP A 33 2.90 -4.62 -5.20
C ASP A 33 3.36 -5.69 -4.21
N GLU A 34 2.39 -6.41 -3.64
CA GLU A 34 2.67 -7.49 -2.69
C GLU A 34 3.48 -8.63 -3.31
N LYS A 35 3.27 -8.95 -4.59
CA LYS A 35 3.94 -10.07 -5.26
C LYS A 35 5.43 -9.80 -5.42
N THR A 36 5.79 -8.58 -5.82
CA THR A 36 7.19 -8.19 -6.01
C THR A 36 7.80 -7.55 -4.75
N ARG A 37 6.96 -7.21 -3.75
CA ARG A 37 7.29 -6.42 -2.57
C ARG A 37 7.95 -5.08 -2.91
N LYS A 38 7.44 -4.39 -3.93
CA LYS A 38 7.98 -3.11 -4.41
C LYS A 38 6.92 -2.02 -4.37
N CYS A 39 7.37 -0.82 -4.02
CA CYS A 39 6.59 0.40 -4.22
C CYS A 39 6.72 0.85 -5.67
N TYR A 40 5.60 1.17 -6.31
CA TYR A 40 5.54 1.56 -7.71
C TYR A 40 4.71 2.83 -7.91
N LEU A 41 4.99 3.53 -9.01
CA LEU A 41 4.23 4.73 -9.40
C LEU A 41 2.88 4.35 -9.98
N VAL A 42 1.85 5.01 -9.48
CA VAL A 42 0.48 4.93 -9.98
C VAL A 42 0.15 6.25 -10.69
N PRO A 43 -0.41 6.21 -11.91
CA PRO A 43 -0.95 7.41 -12.53
C PRO A 43 -2.11 7.97 -11.70
N GLN A 44 -2.08 9.27 -11.43
CA GLN A 44 -3.11 9.95 -10.67
C GLN A 44 -4.51 9.71 -11.27
N ASN A 45 -5.50 9.47 -10.40
CA ASN A 45 -6.90 9.22 -10.76
C ASN A 45 -7.10 8.03 -11.73
N LYS A 46 -6.13 7.11 -11.82
CA LYS A 46 -6.27 5.86 -12.56
C LYS A 46 -6.11 4.66 -11.65
N GLU A 47 -6.88 3.63 -11.93
CA GLU A 47 -6.73 2.35 -11.27
C GLU A 47 -5.50 1.59 -11.80
N PRO A 48 -4.83 0.80 -10.95
CA PRO A 48 -5.05 0.67 -9.50
C PRO A 48 -4.63 1.93 -8.74
N CYS A 49 -5.44 2.40 -7.79
CA CYS A 49 -5.20 3.67 -7.09
C CYS A 49 -3.91 3.67 -6.24
N GLY A 50 -3.28 4.83 -6.14
CA GLY A 50 -2.20 5.07 -5.18
C GLY A 50 -2.79 5.28 -3.78
N PHE A 51 -2.07 4.81 -2.75
CA PHE A 51 -2.44 5.02 -1.35
C PHE A 51 -1.45 5.94 -0.62
N PHE A 52 -0.30 6.21 -1.24
CA PHE A 52 0.75 7.02 -0.64
C PHE A 52 1.10 8.21 -1.54
N ASP A 53 1.36 9.35 -0.92
CA ASP A 53 1.83 10.55 -1.61
C ASP A 53 3.26 10.38 -2.17
N GLY A 54 4.03 9.46 -1.57
CA GLY A 54 5.44 9.28 -1.88
C GLY A 54 5.97 7.88 -1.62
N LYS A 55 7.04 7.52 -2.35
CA LYS A 55 7.75 6.24 -2.23
C LYS A 55 8.14 5.90 -0.80
N LYS A 56 8.66 6.89 -0.06
CA LYS A 56 9.14 6.69 1.32
C LYS A 56 8.01 6.23 2.25
N GLY A 57 6.82 6.82 2.14
CA GLY A 57 5.65 6.41 2.94
C GLY A 57 5.25 4.96 2.66
N CYS A 58 5.24 4.57 1.38
CA CYS A 58 5.01 3.19 0.99
C CYS A 58 6.06 2.23 1.57
N GLN A 59 7.34 2.58 1.48
CA GLN A 59 8.43 1.73 2.00
C GLN A 59 8.40 1.62 3.53
N ASP A 60 8.20 2.74 4.22
CA ASP A 60 8.13 2.80 5.68
C ASP A 60 6.93 2.00 6.22
N PHE A 61 5.82 1.98 5.48
CA PHE A 61 4.61 1.28 5.94
C PHE A 61 4.56 -0.20 5.52
N CYS A 62 4.87 -0.51 4.24
CA CYS A 62 4.68 -1.85 3.67
C CYS A 62 5.95 -2.72 3.66
N ILE A 63 7.16 -2.13 3.72
CA ILE A 63 8.42 -2.89 3.61
C ILE A 63 9.14 -3.00 4.94
N ARG A 64 9.22 -1.90 5.71
CA ARG A 64 9.81 -1.94 7.04
C ARG A 64 8.93 -2.80 7.95
N LYS A 65 9.56 -3.76 8.64
CA LYS A 65 8.90 -4.55 9.68
C LYS A 65 8.71 -3.64 10.90
N HIS A 66 7.46 -3.52 11.35
CA HIS A 66 7.10 -2.96 12.65
C HIS A 66 7.32 -4.01 13.74
#